data_AF-A0A7K0BKB8-F1
#
_entry.id   AF-A0A7K0BKB8-F1
#
_cell.length_a   1.000
_cell.length_b   1.000
_cell.length_c   1.000
_cell.angle_alpha   90.00
_cell.angle_beta   90.00
_cell.angle_gamma   90.00
#
_symmetry.space_group_name_H-M   'P 1'
#
loop_
_entity.id
_entity.type
_entity.pdbx_description
1 polymer ?
#
loop_
_entity_poly.entity_id
_entity_poly.type
_entity_poly.pdbx_seq_one_letter_code
_entity_poly.pdbx_strand_id
1 'polypeptide(L)'
;MTKIVLRTLVIALLADLPKSKTEQFNKAFELYRKSPHKNLGVERRLNMAGFTEDGLQNLLYDLKQLHQISDIEVKNYKKETTAIGEFSKIEWFITQMSKDQLKEWMSNGCEGTKSTIDELIQFSQEEEKEELTIILIEAKQEFEAENYTFADDKNLHPNLDSSEKVDEAKSIREEYPFLNDKDCPEELLIVVGKKIGAWKRYQELHAMIQNFDVEKDGEQALTKLTAEATAEYEDNQSLDLELKHYADNKEVLAAHPSLIEFRIKKEVEAMSNDELHKFVQSSKTFFSRVPKDLEKFKDDAEKIADIKKKAADRELKLTLVKNKLGIN
;
A
#
# COMPACT_ATOMS: atom_id res chain seq x y z
N MET A 1 13.91 -15.07 -10.58
CA MET A 1 13.24 -14.79 -11.87
C MET A 1 11.76 -14.98 -11.73
N THR A 2 10.92 -13.95 -11.84
CA THR A 2 9.47 -14.15 -11.78
C THR A 2 8.86 -14.41 -13.13
N LYS A 3 7.70 -15.05 -13.06
CA LYS A 3 7.04 -15.69 -14.19
C LYS A 3 6.65 -14.65 -15.24
N ILE A 4 6.26 -13.44 -14.83
CA ILE A 4 5.96 -12.33 -15.74
C ILE A 4 7.24 -11.84 -16.45
N VAL A 5 8.33 -11.53 -15.72
CA VAL A 5 9.63 -11.13 -16.33
C VAL A 5 10.10 -12.16 -17.33
N LEU A 6 10.04 -13.41 -16.91
CA LEU A 6 10.57 -14.50 -17.69
C LEU A 6 9.74 -14.73 -18.95
N ARG A 7 8.42 -14.62 -18.87
CA ARG A 7 7.52 -14.68 -20.03
C ARG A 7 7.84 -13.56 -21.02
N THR A 8 8.00 -12.33 -20.56
CA THR A 8 8.34 -11.18 -21.41
C THR A 8 9.70 -11.34 -22.07
N LEU A 9 10.72 -11.83 -21.35
CA LEU A 9 12.03 -12.14 -21.91
C LEU A 9 11.98 -13.27 -22.96
N VAL A 10 11.12 -14.28 -22.76
CA VAL A 10 10.90 -15.34 -23.74
C VAL A 10 10.23 -14.80 -25.00
N ILE A 11 9.22 -13.94 -24.88
CA ILE A 11 8.58 -13.26 -26.03
C ILE A 11 9.61 -12.41 -26.78
N ALA A 12 10.43 -11.64 -26.07
CA ALA A 12 11.47 -10.79 -26.65
C ALA A 12 12.52 -11.61 -27.42
N LEU A 13 12.97 -12.74 -26.85
CA LEU A 13 13.90 -13.66 -27.51
C LEU A 13 13.28 -14.29 -28.76
N LEU A 14 12.01 -14.72 -28.70
CA LEU A 14 11.31 -15.35 -29.83
C LEU A 14 11.01 -14.35 -30.95
N ALA A 15 10.77 -13.08 -30.62
CA ALA A 15 10.51 -12.01 -31.58
C ALA A 15 11.80 -11.53 -32.27
N ASP A 16 12.94 -11.59 -31.60
CA ASP A 16 14.25 -11.23 -32.15
C ASP A 16 15.33 -12.25 -31.76
N LEU A 17 15.34 -13.37 -32.49
CA LEU A 17 16.34 -14.41 -32.27
C LEU A 17 17.74 -13.93 -32.70
N PRO A 18 18.77 -14.10 -31.84
CA PRO A 18 20.16 -13.83 -32.20
C PRO A 18 20.57 -14.53 -33.50
N LYS A 19 21.48 -13.94 -34.28
CA LYS A 19 21.91 -14.53 -35.57
C LYS A 19 22.57 -15.92 -35.41
N SER A 20 23.25 -16.15 -34.29
CA SER A 20 23.92 -17.43 -34.01
C SER A 20 22.97 -18.42 -33.33
N LYS A 21 22.79 -19.60 -33.92
CA LYS A 21 21.92 -20.65 -33.35
C LYS A 21 22.41 -21.18 -32.00
N THR A 22 23.72 -21.25 -31.81
CA THR A 22 24.31 -21.60 -30.51
C THR A 22 23.98 -20.55 -29.45
N GLU A 23 23.97 -19.27 -29.83
CA GLU A 23 23.58 -18.18 -28.93
C GLU A 23 22.08 -18.18 -28.66
N GLN A 24 21.25 -18.47 -29.67
CA GLN A 24 19.81 -18.69 -29.48
C GLN A 24 19.57 -19.80 -28.45
N PHE A 25 20.28 -20.92 -28.57
CA PHE A 25 20.17 -22.05 -27.64
C PHE A 25 20.59 -21.69 -26.23
N ASN A 26 21.73 -21.02 -26.05
CA ASN A 26 22.20 -20.66 -24.72
C ASN A 26 21.23 -19.70 -24.01
N LYS A 27 20.73 -18.69 -24.72
CA LYS A 27 19.74 -17.74 -24.17
C LYS A 27 18.40 -18.43 -23.89
N ALA A 28 17.90 -19.24 -24.81
CA ALA A 28 16.68 -20.02 -24.62
C ALA A 28 16.82 -20.98 -23.42
N PHE A 29 17.96 -21.64 -23.30
CA PHE A 29 18.20 -22.61 -22.24
C PHE A 29 18.29 -21.92 -20.87
N GLU A 30 18.94 -20.76 -20.78
CA GLU A 30 18.96 -19.95 -19.56
C GLU A 30 17.55 -19.58 -19.09
N LEU A 31 16.69 -19.13 -20.02
CA LEU A 31 15.29 -18.80 -19.71
C LEU A 31 14.50 -20.05 -19.30
N TYR A 32 14.73 -21.18 -19.97
CA TYR A 32 14.08 -22.45 -19.62
C TYR A 32 14.46 -22.91 -18.22
N ARG A 33 15.73 -22.80 -17.82
CA ARG A 33 16.19 -23.16 -16.46
C ARG A 33 15.55 -22.30 -15.38
N LYS A 34 15.31 -21.03 -15.67
CA LYS A 34 14.64 -20.11 -14.75
C LYS A 34 13.12 -20.29 -14.73
N SER A 35 12.55 -21.09 -15.64
CA SER A 35 11.09 -21.23 -15.79
C SER A 35 10.45 -22.07 -14.68
N PRO A 36 9.34 -21.59 -14.08
CA PRO A 36 8.57 -22.37 -13.12
C PRO A 36 7.89 -23.54 -13.85
N HIS A 37 7.71 -24.67 -13.15
CA HIS A 37 7.09 -25.89 -13.69
C HIS A 37 7.78 -26.51 -14.93
N LYS A 38 9.03 -26.13 -15.22
CA LYS A 38 9.84 -26.76 -16.28
C LYS A 38 10.03 -28.26 -16.06
N ASN A 39 10.22 -29.01 -17.14
CA ASN A 39 10.58 -30.43 -17.04
C ASN A 39 12.08 -30.58 -16.73
N LEU A 40 12.38 -31.06 -15.52
CA LEU A 40 13.75 -31.28 -15.03
C LEU A 40 14.51 -32.35 -15.82
N GLY A 41 13.81 -33.33 -16.39
CA GLY A 41 14.42 -34.35 -17.25
C GLY A 41 14.89 -33.78 -18.59
N VAL A 42 14.12 -32.85 -19.15
CA VAL A 42 14.50 -32.11 -20.37
C VAL A 42 15.67 -31.16 -20.07
N GLU A 43 15.66 -30.45 -18.94
CA GLU A 43 16.78 -29.60 -18.52
C GLU A 43 18.09 -30.38 -18.43
N ARG A 44 18.09 -31.52 -17.71
CA ARG A 44 19.29 -32.36 -17.54
C ARG A 44 19.80 -32.87 -18.89
N ARG A 45 18.90 -33.32 -19.77
CA ARG A 45 19.26 -33.81 -21.11
C ARG A 45 19.92 -32.72 -21.94
N LEU A 46 19.31 -31.53 -22.00
CA LEU A 46 19.84 -30.38 -22.73
C LEU A 46 21.18 -29.91 -22.17
N ASN A 47 21.36 -29.95 -20.84
CA ASN A 47 22.62 -29.62 -20.19
C ASN A 47 23.75 -30.61 -20.50
N MET A 48 23.43 -31.90 -20.72
CA MET A 48 24.41 -32.94 -21.07
C MET A 48 24.72 -32.98 -22.58
N ALA A 49 23.70 -32.81 -23.43
CA ALA A 49 23.83 -32.89 -24.88
C ALA A 49 24.38 -31.61 -25.51
N GLY A 50 24.16 -30.45 -24.87
CA GLY A 50 24.53 -29.15 -25.42
C GLY A 50 23.68 -28.74 -26.63
N PHE A 51 24.21 -27.81 -27.43
CA PHE A 51 23.51 -27.28 -28.60
C PHE A 51 23.33 -28.34 -29.68
N THR A 52 22.09 -28.58 -30.08
CA THR A 52 21.71 -29.30 -31.29
C THR A 52 20.58 -28.54 -31.97
N GLU A 53 20.44 -28.69 -33.29
CA GLU A 53 19.43 -27.97 -34.08
C GLU A 53 18.01 -28.39 -33.66
N ASP A 54 17.75 -29.69 -33.57
CA ASP A 54 16.47 -30.23 -33.11
C ASP A 54 16.21 -29.90 -31.64
N GLY A 55 17.26 -29.90 -30.82
CA GLY A 55 17.18 -29.49 -29.42
C GLY A 55 16.76 -28.03 -29.26
N LEU A 56 17.28 -27.15 -30.11
CA LEU A 56 16.88 -25.74 -30.15
C LEU A 56 15.41 -25.57 -30.55
N GLN A 57 14.97 -26.23 -31.63
CA GLN A 57 13.57 -26.12 -32.09
C GLN A 57 12.58 -26.59 -31.02
N ASN A 58 12.87 -27.74 -30.41
CA ASN A 58 12.05 -28.27 -29.32
C ASN A 58 12.08 -27.36 -28.10
N LEU A 59 13.25 -26.80 -27.74
CA LEU A 59 13.39 -25.88 -26.60
C LEU A 59 12.60 -24.57 -26.81
N LEU A 60 12.64 -24.00 -28.02
CA LEU A 60 11.85 -22.80 -28.34
C LEU A 60 10.35 -23.09 -28.32
N TYR A 61 9.94 -24.27 -28.82
CA TYR A 61 8.55 -24.72 -28.73
C TYR A 61 8.09 -24.92 -27.29
N ASP A 62 8.87 -25.63 -26.48
CA ASP A 62 8.59 -25.90 -25.08
C ASP A 62 8.50 -24.60 -24.28
N LEU A 63 9.40 -23.64 -24.51
CA LEU A 63 9.33 -22.31 -23.89
C LEU A 63 8.03 -21.59 -24.23
N LYS A 64 7.63 -21.63 -25.50
CA LYS A 64 6.39 -21.00 -25.95
C LYS A 64 5.16 -21.63 -25.29
N GLN A 65 5.12 -22.96 -25.16
CA GLN A 65 4.04 -23.67 -24.48
C GLN A 65 4.04 -23.41 -22.97
N LEU A 66 5.21 -23.49 -22.33
CA LEU A 66 5.37 -23.36 -20.88
C LEU A 66 4.91 -21.99 -20.38
N HIS A 67 5.14 -20.95 -21.18
CA HIS A 67 4.74 -19.57 -20.88
C HIS A 67 3.42 -19.15 -21.54
N GLN A 68 2.72 -20.08 -22.20
CA GLN A 68 1.44 -19.84 -22.87
C GLN A 68 1.50 -18.63 -23.82
N ILE A 69 2.51 -18.62 -24.69
CA ILE A 69 2.76 -17.54 -25.65
C ILE A 69 2.19 -17.93 -27.02
N SER A 70 1.38 -17.07 -27.62
CA SER A 70 0.84 -17.26 -28.97
C SER A 70 1.77 -16.67 -30.05
N ASP A 71 1.65 -17.16 -31.29
CA ASP A 71 2.39 -16.60 -32.43
C ASP A 71 2.04 -15.12 -32.70
N ILE A 72 0.79 -14.74 -32.39
CA ILE A 72 0.29 -13.37 -32.58
C ILE A 72 1.02 -12.43 -31.61
N GLU A 73 1.24 -12.84 -30.36
CA GLU A 73 1.98 -12.05 -29.37
C GLU A 73 3.44 -11.86 -29.77
N VAL A 74 4.11 -12.92 -30.24
CA VAL A 74 5.50 -12.83 -30.74
C VAL A 74 5.58 -11.88 -31.94
N LYS A 75 4.62 -11.95 -32.86
CA LYS A 75 4.59 -11.12 -34.07
C LYS A 75 4.28 -9.65 -33.78
N ASN A 76 3.42 -9.38 -32.80
CA ASN A 76 3.02 -8.02 -32.43
C ASN A 76 3.98 -7.38 -31.41
N TYR A 77 5.02 -8.11 -30.97
CA TYR A 77 6.02 -7.59 -30.05
C TYR A 77 6.79 -6.42 -30.67
N LYS A 78 6.61 -5.22 -30.10
CA LYS A 78 7.37 -4.02 -30.48
C LYS A 78 8.62 -3.94 -29.60
N LYS A 79 9.78 -4.00 -30.23
CA LYS A 79 11.09 -3.92 -29.59
C LYS A 79 11.34 -2.48 -29.12
N GLU A 80 10.77 -2.09 -27.99
CA GLU A 80 11.14 -0.85 -27.30
C GLU A 80 12.58 -0.99 -26.82
N THR A 81 13.49 -0.54 -27.69
CA THR A 81 14.94 -0.64 -27.51
C THR A 81 15.36 0.47 -26.55
N THR A 82 16.00 0.11 -25.43
CA THR A 82 16.95 0.89 -24.55
C THR A 82 16.67 0.74 -23.04
N ALA A 83 15.45 0.45 -22.59
CA ALA A 83 15.13 0.50 -21.14
C ALA A 83 15.74 -0.63 -20.28
N ILE A 84 15.86 -1.85 -20.80
CA ILE A 84 16.13 -3.05 -19.96
C ILE A 84 17.59 -3.10 -19.44
N GLY A 85 18.57 -2.59 -20.21
CA GLY A 85 19.98 -2.56 -19.81
C GLY A 85 20.33 -1.44 -18.83
N GLU A 86 19.57 -0.34 -18.86
CA GLU A 86 19.66 0.75 -17.89
C GLU A 86 18.99 0.36 -16.58
N PHE A 87 17.90 -0.42 -16.66
CA PHE A 87 17.17 -0.92 -15.50
C PHE A 87 18.02 -1.78 -14.55
N SER A 88 18.87 -2.67 -15.09
CA SER A 88 19.79 -3.48 -14.28
C SER A 88 20.89 -2.67 -13.58
N LYS A 89 21.29 -1.51 -14.13
CA LYS A 89 22.23 -0.61 -13.45
C LYS A 89 21.53 0.16 -12.33
N ILE A 90 20.31 0.61 -12.56
CA ILE A 90 19.50 1.37 -11.61
C ILE A 90 19.20 0.54 -10.36
N GLU A 91 18.82 -0.73 -10.52
CA GLU A 91 18.62 -1.68 -9.42
C GLU A 91 19.87 -1.86 -8.55
N TRP A 92 21.05 -1.98 -9.17
CA TRP A 92 22.32 -2.09 -8.44
C TRP A 92 22.68 -0.80 -7.70
N PHE A 93 22.38 0.37 -8.25
CA PHE A 93 22.63 1.66 -7.58
C PHE A 93 21.68 1.91 -6.40
N ILE A 94 20.37 1.65 -6.58
CA ILE A 94 19.35 1.90 -5.55
C ILE A 94 19.57 1.03 -4.30
N THR A 95 19.98 -0.23 -4.49
CA THR A 95 20.23 -1.17 -3.38
C THR A 95 21.43 -0.81 -2.49
N GLN A 96 22.26 0.15 -2.90
CA GLN A 96 23.43 0.62 -2.15
C GLN A 96 23.23 1.97 -1.44
N MET A 97 22.07 2.63 -1.64
CA MET A 97 21.80 3.96 -1.09
C MET A 97 21.04 3.90 0.23
N SER A 98 21.27 4.88 1.12
CA SER A 98 20.43 5.07 2.31
C SER A 98 19.10 5.76 1.95
N LYS A 99 18.08 5.63 2.82
CA LYS A 99 16.76 6.26 2.62
C LYS A 99 16.85 7.79 2.44
N ASP A 100 17.78 8.45 3.13
CA ASP A 100 17.94 9.92 3.04
C ASP A 100 18.60 10.35 1.72
N GLN A 101 19.56 9.55 1.20
CA GLN A 101 20.19 9.79 -0.09
C GLN A 101 19.22 9.61 -1.26
N LEU A 102 18.25 8.70 -1.12
CA LEU A 102 17.16 8.54 -2.07
C LEU A 102 16.24 9.76 -2.08
N LYS A 103 15.92 10.34 -0.91
CA LYS A 103 15.12 11.57 -0.80
C LYS A 103 15.82 12.79 -1.42
N GLU A 104 17.12 12.94 -1.21
CA GLU A 104 17.92 14.01 -1.80
C GLU A 104 18.06 13.88 -3.34
N TRP A 105 18.14 12.65 -3.84
CA TRP A 105 18.14 12.36 -5.28
C TRP A 105 16.78 12.66 -5.94
N MET A 106 15.66 12.44 -5.23
CA MET A 106 14.32 12.81 -5.71
C MET A 106 14.10 14.33 -5.79
N SER A 107 14.67 15.09 -4.86
CA SER A 107 14.50 16.55 -4.78
C SER A 107 15.29 17.32 -5.85
N ASN A 108 16.49 16.86 -6.19
CA ASN A 108 17.36 17.54 -7.17
C ASN A 108 17.00 17.25 -8.64
N GLY A 109 15.93 16.48 -8.89
CA GLY A 109 15.61 15.92 -10.20
C GLY A 109 16.61 14.81 -10.56
N CYS A 110 16.13 13.76 -11.22
CA CYS A 110 16.97 12.65 -11.70
C CYS A 110 17.90 13.11 -12.85
N GLU A 111 18.83 14.02 -12.57
CA GLU A 111 19.80 14.52 -13.54
C GLU A 111 20.80 13.40 -13.86
N GLY A 112 20.43 12.61 -14.87
CA GLY A 112 21.26 11.56 -15.43
C GLY A 112 20.50 10.45 -16.15
N THR A 113 19.24 10.20 -15.81
CA THR A 113 18.52 8.99 -16.28
C THR A 113 17.34 9.25 -17.21
N LYS A 114 16.93 10.50 -17.45
CA LYS A 114 15.82 10.87 -18.37
C LYS A 114 14.43 10.22 -18.10
N SER A 115 14.32 9.33 -17.11
CA SER A 115 13.13 8.55 -16.79
C SER A 115 12.53 8.93 -15.44
N THR A 116 11.21 8.81 -15.32
CA THR A 116 10.42 9.16 -14.13
C THR A 116 10.31 7.97 -13.14
N ILE A 117 9.99 8.24 -11.86
CA ILE A 117 9.78 7.19 -10.84
C ILE A 117 8.66 6.22 -11.27
N ASP A 118 7.64 6.72 -11.95
CA ASP A 118 6.51 5.93 -12.45
C ASP A 118 6.95 4.94 -13.53
N GLU A 119 7.82 5.37 -14.43
CA GLU A 119 8.48 4.49 -15.40
C GLU A 119 9.33 3.43 -14.67
N LEU A 120 10.07 3.82 -13.63
CA LEU A 120 10.90 2.89 -12.88
C LEU A 120 10.08 1.85 -12.10
N ILE A 121 8.98 2.25 -11.46
CA ILE A 121 8.05 1.34 -10.79
C ILE A 121 7.38 0.41 -11.81
N GLN A 122 6.98 0.93 -12.97
CA GLN A 122 6.34 0.16 -14.02
C GLN A 122 7.28 -0.89 -14.63
N PHE A 123 8.59 -0.59 -14.74
CA PHE A 123 9.61 -1.57 -15.13
C PHE A 123 9.98 -2.56 -14.00
N SER A 124 9.73 -2.22 -12.72
CA SER A 124 9.99 -3.11 -11.57
C SER A 124 8.83 -4.06 -11.24
N GLN A 125 7.62 -3.77 -11.72
CA GLN A 125 6.38 -4.50 -11.43
C GLN A 125 6.30 -5.92 -12.01
N GLU A 126 7.27 -6.39 -12.78
CA GLU A 126 7.33 -7.81 -13.13
C GLU A 126 7.86 -8.61 -11.93
N GLU A 127 6.94 -8.93 -11.01
CA GLU A 127 6.84 -10.06 -10.04
C GLU A 127 8.11 -10.39 -9.16
N GLU A 128 9.31 -9.87 -9.42
CA GLU A 128 10.63 -10.26 -8.84
C GLU A 128 11.35 -9.21 -8.04
N LYS A 129 10.81 -8.00 -8.03
CA LYS A 129 11.43 -6.87 -7.36
C LYS A 129 10.46 -6.30 -6.34
N GLU A 130 9.73 -7.17 -5.64
CA GLU A 130 8.77 -6.77 -4.60
C GLU A 130 9.43 -5.85 -3.58
N GLU A 131 10.63 -6.16 -3.07
CA GLU A 131 11.31 -5.31 -2.09
C GLU A 131 11.68 -3.91 -2.64
N LEU A 132 12.15 -3.82 -3.89
CA LEU A 132 12.48 -2.53 -4.52
C LEU A 132 11.24 -1.74 -4.92
N THR A 133 10.21 -2.44 -5.37
CA THR A 133 8.91 -1.88 -5.69
C THR A 133 8.26 -1.34 -4.41
N ILE A 134 8.35 -2.04 -3.28
CA ILE A 134 7.89 -1.58 -1.97
C ILE A 134 8.66 -0.32 -1.55
N ILE A 135 10.00 -0.31 -1.63
CA ILE A 135 10.81 0.87 -1.26
C ILE A 135 10.47 2.09 -2.11
N LEU A 136 10.28 1.91 -3.42
CA LEU A 136 9.91 2.98 -4.34
C LEU A 136 8.45 3.42 -4.15
N ILE A 137 7.53 2.49 -3.85
CA ILE A 137 6.13 2.78 -3.55
C ILE A 137 5.99 3.55 -2.24
N GLU A 138 6.69 3.16 -1.16
CA GLU A 138 6.67 3.88 0.12
C GLU A 138 7.16 5.33 -0.07
N ALA A 139 8.27 5.52 -0.78
CA ALA A 139 8.81 6.84 -1.08
C ALA A 139 7.87 7.69 -1.97
N LYS A 140 7.21 7.05 -2.95
CA LYS A 140 6.24 7.69 -3.83
C LYS A 140 4.93 8.02 -3.11
N GLN A 141 4.44 7.16 -2.23
CA GLN A 141 3.24 7.40 -1.42
C GLN A 141 3.44 8.54 -0.43
N GLU A 142 4.63 8.67 0.18
CA GLU A 142 4.96 9.85 0.98
C GLU A 142 4.93 11.14 0.13
N PHE A 143 5.45 11.09 -1.11
CA PHE A 143 5.46 12.23 -2.04
C PHE A 143 4.09 12.56 -2.69
N GLU A 144 3.25 11.55 -2.94
CA GLU A 144 1.89 11.70 -3.49
C GLU A 144 0.87 12.07 -2.42
N ALA A 145 1.05 11.63 -1.17
CA ALA A 145 0.29 12.15 -0.03
C ALA A 145 0.49 13.66 0.14
N GLU A 146 1.67 14.18 -0.24
CA GLU A 146 1.93 15.61 -0.35
C GLU A 146 1.23 16.26 -1.59
N ASN A 147 0.64 15.49 -2.54
CA ASN A 147 0.20 15.97 -3.87
C ASN A 147 -1.11 15.38 -4.54
N TYR A 148 -1.99 14.56 -3.91
CA TYR A 148 -3.03 13.70 -4.58
C TYR A 148 -4.43 14.29 -5.01
N THR A 149 -5.06 13.76 -6.09
CA THR A 149 -6.49 13.95 -6.55
C THR A 149 -7.20 12.63 -6.95
N PHE A 150 -8.53 12.52 -6.80
CA PHE A 150 -9.31 11.26 -6.61
C PHE A 150 -10.23 10.92 -7.80
N ALA A 151 -10.05 9.78 -8.47
CA ALA A 151 -11.02 9.19 -9.42
C ALA A 151 -10.64 7.72 -9.60
N ASP A 152 -11.48 6.79 -9.14
CA ASP A 152 -11.64 5.40 -9.63
C ASP A 152 -12.35 4.55 -8.55
N ASP A 153 -13.69 4.57 -8.53
CA ASP A 153 -14.45 3.50 -7.91
C ASP A 153 -15.81 3.29 -8.60
N LYS A 154 -15.84 2.33 -9.53
CA LYS A 154 -17.06 1.68 -9.98
C LYS A 154 -16.83 0.19 -9.84
N ASN A 155 -17.18 -0.36 -8.68
CA ASN A 155 -17.98 -1.58 -8.51
C ASN A 155 -17.55 -2.29 -7.22
N LEU A 156 -18.21 -2.03 -6.09
CA LEU A 156 -18.52 -3.09 -5.10
C LEU A 156 -19.51 -2.64 -4.01
N HIS A 157 -20.81 -2.75 -4.28
CA HIS A 157 -21.75 -3.44 -3.38
C HIS A 157 -23.13 -3.64 -4.02
N PRO A 158 -23.69 -4.86 -4.04
CA PRO A 158 -25.08 -5.11 -4.38
C PRO A 158 -25.88 -5.37 -3.09
N ASN A 159 -26.35 -4.31 -2.43
CA ASN A 159 -27.64 -4.28 -1.73
C ASN A 159 -27.79 -2.95 -0.99
N LEU A 160 -28.42 -1.97 -1.64
CA LEU A 160 -29.29 -0.98 -1.04
C LEU A 160 -30.25 -0.51 -2.15
N ASP A 161 -31.44 -0.16 -1.71
CA ASP A 161 -32.69 -0.10 -2.47
C ASP A 161 -32.62 0.53 -3.88
N SER A 162 -33.30 -0.12 -4.82
CA SER A 162 -33.40 0.25 -6.21
C SER A 162 -34.37 1.41 -6.42
N SER A 163 -33.92 2.65 -6.27
CA SER A 163 -34.29 3.75 -7.16
C SER A 163 -33.55 5.02 -6.78
N GLU A 164 -32.39 5.26 -7.37
CA GLU A 164 -31.90 6.62 -7.58
C GLU A 164 -30.93 6.59 -8.75
N LYS A 165 -31.01 7.63 -9.58
CA LYS A 165 -30.26 7.73 -10.83
C LYS A 165 -28.77 7.63 -10.49
N VAL A 166 -28.03 6.90 -11.31
CA VAL A 166 -26.57 6.79 -11.21
C VAL A 166 -25.97 8.18 -11.44
N ASP A 167 -25.84 8.95 -10.37
CA ASP A 167 -25.06 10.17 -10.37
C ASP A 167 -23.60 9.76 -10.62
N GLU A 168 -22.97 10.45 -11.56
CA GLU A 168 -21.58 10.25 -11.93
C GLU A 168 -20.71 10.18 -10.66
N ALA A 169 -19.84 9.17 -10.56
CA ALA A 169 -18.98 8.96 -9.40
C ALA A 169 -18.04 10.17 -9.25
N LYS A 170 -18.37 11.04 -8.30
CA LYS A 170 -17.63 12.26 -8.02
C LYS A 170 -16.32 11.93 -7.31
N SER A 171 -15.26 12.59 -7.72
CA SER A 171 -13.99 12.65 -6.97
C SER A 171 -14.25 12.97 -5.49
N ILE A 172 -13.44 12.48 -4.52
CA ILE A 172 -13.58 12.94 -3.12
C ILE A 172 -13.45 14.46 -3.01
N ARG A 173 -12.72 15.10 -3.94
CA ARG A 173 -12.58 16.56 -4.02
C ARG A 173 -13.77 17.22 -4.70
N GLU A 174 -14.58 16.49 -5.44
CA GLU A 174 -15.86 16.95 -5.99
C GLU A 174 -17.00 16.73 -4.99
N GLU A 175 -16.96 15.63 -4.24
CA GLU A 175 -17.85 15.35 -3.11
C GLU A 175 -17.60 16.32 -1.95
N TYR A 176 -16.32 16.61 -1.68
CA TYR A 176 -15.86 17.54 -0.65
C TYR A 176 -14.98 18.65 -1.26
N PRO A 177 -15.59 19.68 -1.89
CA PRO A 177 -14.86 20.78 -2.55
C PRO A 177 -13.87 21.51 -1.65
N PHE A 178 -14.14 21.56 -0.34
CA PHE A 178 -13.29 22.22 0.65
C PHE A 178 -11.88 21.62 0.73
N LEU A 179 -11.67 20.38 0.25
CA LEU A 179 -10.35 19.75 0.20
C LEU A 179 -9.39 20.45 -0.80
N ASN A 180 -9.91 21.31 -1.67
CA ASN A 180 -9.10 22.15 -2.57
C ASN A 180 -8.78 23.53 -1.98
N ASP A 181 -9.41 23.90 -0.86
CA ASP A 181 -9.21 25.20 -0.24
C ASP A 181 -7.88 25.21 0.52
N LYS A 182 -7.15 26.34 0.43
CA LYS A 182 -5.90 26.53 1.18
C LYS A 182 -6.09 26.59 2.69
N ASP A 183 -7.31 26.92 3.12
CA ASP A 183 -7.69 27.03 4.53
C ASP A 183 -8.29 25.71 5.07
N CYS A 184 -8.20 24.61 4.31
CA CYS A 184 -8.63 23.29 4.77
C CYS A 184 -7.78 22.84 5.97
N PRO A 185 -8.40 22.48 7.11
CA PRO A 185 -7.68 21.92 8.25
C PRO A 185 -6.85 20.69 7.86
N GLU A 186 -5.59 20.63 8.29
CA GLU A 186 -4.69 19.51 8.05
C GLU A 186 -5.28 18.19 8.58
N GLU A 187 -6.06 18.28 9.66
CA GLU A 187 -6.78 17.16 10.26
C GLU A 187 -7.72 16.46 9.28
N LEU A 188 -8.36 17.21 8.39
CA LEU A 188 -9.27 16.62 7.40
C LEU A 188 -8.51 15.93 6.27
N LEU A 189 -7.29 16.38 5.96
CA LEU A 189 -6.40 15.66 5.03
C LEU A 189 -5.99 14.31 5.61
N ILE A 190 -5.71 14.28 6.92
CA ILE A 190 -5.46 13.03 7.66
C ILE A 190 -6.69 12.11 7.61
N VAL A 191 -7.89 12.66 7.84
CA VAL A 191 -9.16 11.90 7.74
C VAL A 191 -9.33 11.29 6.36
N VAL A 192 -9.08 12.06 5.29
CA VAL A 192 -9.15 11.56 3.91
C VAL A 192 -8.17 10.41 3.68
N GLY A 193 -6.90 10.57 4.07
CA GLY A 193 -5.89 9.52 3.93
C GLY A 193 -6.29 8.23 4.65
N LYS A 194 -6.80 8.35 5.88
CA LYS A 194 -7.29 7.20 6.64
C LYS A 194 -8.54 6.57 6.04
N LYS A 195 -9.48 7.39 5.51
CA LYS A 195 -10.71 6.92 4.86
C LYS A 195 -10.36 6.05 3.65
N ILE A 196 -9.44 6.51 2.81
CA ILE A 196 -8.92 5.76 1.66
C ILE A 196 -8.28 4.45 2.11
N GLY A 197 -7.43 4.49 3.14
CA GLY A 197 -6.75 3.31 3.66
C GLY A 197 -7.73 2.26 4.20
N ALA A 198 -8.72 2.68 4.99
CA ALA A 198 -9.76 1.79 5.53
C ALA A 198 -10.59 1.15 4.42
N TRP A 199 -10.93 1.92 3.37
CA TRP A 199 -11.63 1.37 2.21
C TRP A 199 -10.82 0.31 1.46
N LYS A 200 -9.53 0.55 1.22
CA LYS A 200 -8.65 -0.45 0.57
C LYS A 200 -8.53 -1.73 1.38
N ARG A 201 -8.31 -1.63 2.69
CA ARG A 201 -8.25 -2.80 3.59
C ARG A 201 -9.57 -3.55 3.61
N TYR A 202 -10.70 -2.83 3.64
CA TYR A 202 -12.02 -3.44 3.51
C TYR A 202 -12.16 -4.23 2.21
N GLN A 203 -11.77 -3.65 1.06
CA GLN A 203 -11.84 -4.33 -0.24
C GLN A 203 -11.00 -5.61 -0.27
N GLU A 204 -9.78 -5.56 0.27
CA GLU A 204 -8.89 -6.72 0.37
C GLU A 204 -9.51 -7.83 1.24
N LEU A 205 -9.98 -7.48 2.45
CA LEU A 205 -10.62 -8.43 3.36
C LEU A 205 -11.91 -9.00 2.77
N HIS A 206 -12.69 -8.17 2.07
CA HIS A 206 -13.91 -8.61 1.40
C HIS A 206 -13.61 -9.60 0.27
N ALA A 207 -12.55 -9.37 -0.51
CA ALA A 207 -12.09 -10.31 -1.53
C ALA A 207 -11.59 -11.63 -0.91
N MET A 208 -10.93 -11.58 0.25
CA MET A 208 -10.56 -12.79 0.99
C MET A 208 -11.78 -13.56 1.47
N ILE A 209 -12.80 -12.87 2.00
CA ILE A 209 -14.07 -13.49 2.42
C ILE A 209 -14.80 -14.15 1.24
N GLN A 210 -14.86 -13.49 0.08
CA GLN A 210 -15.52 -14.03 -1.11
C GLN A 210 -14.85 -15.32 -1.63
N ASN A 211 -13.53 -15.43 -1.47
CA ASN A 211 -12.75 -16.60 -1.88
C ASN A 211 -12.47 -17.58 -0.74
N PHE A 212 -13.12 -17.41 0.42
CA PHE A 212 -12.85 -18.18 1.62
C PHE A 212 -13.44 -19.60 1.53
N ASP A 213 -12.64 -20.62 1.86
CA ASP A 213 -13.07 -22.02 1.90
C ASP A 213 -13.32 -22.46 3.36
N VAL A 214 -14.60 -22.48 3.75
CA VAL A 214 -15.02 -22.80 5.12
C VAL A 214 -14.69 -24.25 5.51
N GLU A 215 -14.72 -25.19 4.57
CA GLU A 215 -14.46 -26.60 4.86
C GLU A 215 -12.98 -26.85 5.18
N LYS A 216 -12.09 -26.06 4.57
CA LYS A 216 -10.64 -26.17 4.74
C LYS A 216 -10.12 -25.37 5.93
N ASP A 217 -10.56 -24.12 6.06
CA ASP A 217 -9.96 -23.14 6.96
C ASP A 217 -10.79 -22.88 8.23
N GLY A 218 -12.03 -23.37 8.26
CA GLY A 218 -12.90 -23.39 9.43
C GLY A 218 -13.69 -22.10 9.68
N GLU A 219 -14.88 -22.25 10.26
CA GLU A 219 -15.84 -21.17 10.48
C GLU A 219 -15.34 -20.05 11.42
N GLN A 220 -14.47 -20.39 12.39
CA GLN A 220 -13.88 -19.41 13.30
C GLN A 220 -12.97 -18.41 12.58
N ALA A 221 -12.27 -18.83 11.53
CA ALA A 221 -11.42 -17.95 10.74
C ALA A 221 -12.25 -17.01 9.84
N LEU A 222 -13.33 -17.52 9.23
CA LEU A 222 -14.29 -16.68 8.51
C LEU A 222 -14.93 -15.63 9.41
N THR A 223 -15.30 -16.01 10.64
CA THR A 223 -15.90 -15.09 11.62
C THR A 223 -14.94 -13.95 11.96
N LYS A 224 -13.65 -14.24 12.13
CA LYS A 224 -12.62 -13.21 12.38
C LYS A 224 -12.44 -12.28 11.18
N LEU A 225 -12.27 -12.84 9.98
CA LEU A 225 -12.13 -12.03 8.75
C LEU A 225 -13.34 -11.13 8.52
N THR A 226 -14.54 -11.64 8.76
CA THR A 226 -15.78 -10.86 8.64
C THR A 226 -15.85 -9.74 9.68
N ALA A 227 -15.42 -10.02 10.92
CA ALA A 227 -15.35 -8.99 11.97
C ALA A 227 -14.31 -7.90 11.64
N GLU A 228 -13.15 -8.27 11.11
CA GLU A 228 -12.12 -7.32 10.66
C GLU A 228 -12.61 -6.47 9.49
N ALA A 229 -13.24 -7.09 8.48
CA ALA A 229 -13.83 -6.35 7.36
C ALA A 229 -14.92 -5.38 7.84
N THR A 230 -15.77 -5.81 8.76
CA THR A 230 -16.82 -4.96 9.32
C THR A 230 -16.22 -3.78 10.07
N ALA A 231 -15.17 -4.00 10.86
CA ALA A 231 -14.48 -2.93 11.58
C ALA A 231 -13.85 -1.89 10.64
N GLU A 232 -13.20 -2.31 9.54
CA GLU A 232 -12.62 -1.39 8.56
C GLU A 232 -13.70 -0.60 7.79
N TYR A 233 -14.84 -1.24 7.52
CA TYR A 233 -15.98 -0.54 6.92
C TYR A 233 -16.58 0.49 7.87
N GLU A 234 -16.79 0.14 9.15
CA GLU A 234 -17.28 1.07 10.17
C GLU A 234 -16.30 2.24 10.40
N ASP A 235 -15.00 1.97 10.40
CA ASP A 235 -13.94 2.99 10.49
C ASP A 235 -14.05 3.97 9.31
N ASN A 236 -14.15 3.45 8.07
CA ASN A 236 -14.36 4.26 6.87
C ASN A 236 -15.63 5.13 6.95
N GLN A 237 -16.76 4.57 7.39
CA GLN A 237 -18.01 5.30 7.56
C GLN A 237 -17.88 6.41 8.61
N SER A 238 -17.21 6.12 9.72
CA SER A 238 -17.00 7.11 10.77
C SER A 238 -16.11 8.28 10.33
N LEU A 239 -15.11 8.01 9.47
CA LEU A 239 -14.27 9.03 8.84
C LEU A 239 -15.06 9.87 7.81
N ASP A 240 -16.00 9.25 7.09
CA ASP A 240 -16.87 9.97 6.17
C ASP A 240 -17.81 10.95 6.89
N LEU A 241 -18.30 10.58 8.08
CA LEU A 241 -19.11 11.47 8.91
C LEU A 241 -18.35 12.74 9.33
N GLU A 242 -17.04 12.64 9.58
CA GLU A 242 -16.20 13.80 9.87
C GLU A 242 -16.17 14.78 8.68
N LEU A 243 -16.01 14.25 7.46
CA LEU A 243 -15.98 15.06 6.24
C LEU A 243 -17.33 15.72 5.95
N LYS A 244 -18.43 14.97 6.11
CA LYS A 244 -19.80 15.50 5.96
C LYS A 244 -20.10 16.59 6.98
N HIS A 245 -19.74 16.37 8.25
CA HIS A 245 -19.94 17.37 9.28
C HIS A 245 -19.16 18.66 8.97
N TYR A 246 -17.93 18.55 8.49
CA TYR A 246 -17.18 19.74 8.08
C TYR A 246 -17.77 20.41 6.83
N ALA A 247 -18.30 19.64 5.87
CA ALA A 247 -18.98 20.19 4.71
C ALA A 247 -20.13 21.12 5.12
N ASP A 248 -20.94 20.69 6.10
CA ASP A 248 -22.13 21.39 6.57
C ASP A 248 -21.83 22.52 7.57
N ASN A 249 -20.93 22.28 8.54
CA ASN A 249 -20.72 23.18 9.67
C ASN A 249 -19.42 23.99 9.60
N LYS A 250 -18.50 23.63 8.69
CA LYS A 250 -17.13 24.18 8.61
C LYS A 250 -16.35 24.06 9.93
N GLU A 251 -16.72 23.09 10.75
CA GLU A 251 -16.09 22.75 12.01
C GLU A 251 -15.76 21.25 12.04
N VAL A 252 -14.54 20.93 12.48
CA VAL A 252 -14.08 19.55 12.62
C VAL A 252 -14.80 18.91 13.81
N LEU A 253 -15.54 17.82 13.57
CA LEU A 253 -16.31 17.11 14.58
C LEU A 253 -15.40 16.44 15.63
N ALA A 254 -14.29 15.84 15.17
CA ALA A 254 -13.28 15.20 16.02
C ALA A 254 -13.84 14.10 16.94
N ALA A 255 -14.84 13.36 16.45
CA ALA A 255 -15.39 12.17 17.10
C ALA A 255 -14.49 10.96 16.86
N HIS A 256 -13.89 10.86 15.67
CA HIS A 256 -13.05 9.74 15.27
C HIS A 256 -11.79 9.61 16.16
N PRO A 257 -11.38 8.39 16.57
CA PRO A 257 -10.18 8.18 17.40
C PRO A 257 -8.90 8.78 16.80
N SER A 258 -8.82 8.90 15.48
CA SER A 258 -7.65 9.48 14.81
C SER A 258 -7.51 10.99 15.00
N LEU A 259 -8.58 11.68 15.41
CA LEU A 259 -8.60 13.12 15.66
C LEU A 259 -8.50 13.47 17.15
N ILE A 260 -8.13 12.49 17.98
CA ILE A 260 -8.05 12.69 19.43
C ILE A 260 -7.07 13.79 19.83
N GLU A 261 -5.94 13.89 19.12
CA GLU A 261 -4.95 14.93 19.38
C GLU A 261 -5.51 16.32 19.08
N PHE A 262 -6.23 16.48 17.96
CA PHE A 262 -6.89 17.73 17.61
C PHE A 262 -7.94 18.14 18.64
N ARG A 263 -8.81 17.19 19.03
CA ARG A 263 -9.82 17.42 20.07
C ARG A 263 -9.16 17.91 21.36
N ILE A 264 -8.10 17.24 21.79
CA ILE A 264 -7.36 17.61 23.01
C ILE A 264 -6.67 18.96 22.84
N LYS A 265 -6.06 19.27 21.69
CA LYS A 265 -5.44 20.59 21.42
C LYS A 265 -6.47 21.70 21.58
N LYS A 266 -7.63 21.58 20.93
CA LYS A 266 -8.73 22.55 21.02
C LYS A 266 -9.24 22.72 22.45
N GLU A 267 -9.38 21.62 23.21
CA GLU A 267 -9.72 21.69 24.63
C GLU A 267 -8.64 22.45 25.43
N VAL A 268 -7.36 22.13 25.23
CA VAL A 268 -6.25 22.78 25.95
C VAL A 268 -6.14 24.25 25.58
N GLU A 269 -6.41 24.62 24.33
CA GLU A 269 -6.47 26.00 23.87
C GLU A 269 -7.59 26.79 24.55
N ALA A 270 -8.77 26.19 24.69
CA ALA A 270 -9.91 26.78 25.39
C ALA A 270 -9.73 26.89 26.92
N MET A 271 -8.85 26.08 27.52
CA MET A 271 -8.58 26.12 28.96
C MET A 271 -7.87 27.42 29.38
N SER A 272 -8.36 28.00 30.47
CA SER A 272 -7.73 29.12 31.19
C SER A 272 -6.43 28.70 31.89
N ASN A 273 -5.57 29.67 32.21
CA ASN A 273 -4.28 29.39 32.86
C ASN A 273 -4.44 28.64 34.20
N ASP A 274 -5.45 29.01 35.01
CA ASP A 274 -5.78 28.32 36.26
C ASP A 274 -6.18 26.86 36.03
N GLU A 275 -6.96 26.58 34.98
CA GLU A 275 -7.38 25.23 34.62
C GLU A 275 -6.21 24.38 34.14
N LEU A 276 -5.28 24.96 33.37
CA LEU A 276 -4.05 24.29 32.95
C LEU A 276 -3.23 23.83 34.16
N HIS A 277 -2.98 24.71 35.13
CA HIS A 277 -2.26 24.35 36.36
C HIS A 277 -3.01 23.31 37.21
N LYS A 278 -4.33 23.43 37.35
CA LYS A 278 -5.16 22.41 38.04
C LYS A 278 -5.09 21.05 37.34
N PHE A 279 -5.07 21.04 36.01
CA PHE A 279 -4.94 19.81 35.23
C PHE A 279 -3.60 19.11 35.50
N VAL A 280 -2.49 19.86 35.49
CA VAL A 280 -1.16 19.30 35.82
C VAL A 280 -1.16 18.64 37.21
N GLN A 281 -1.73 19.29 38.22
CA GLN A 281 -1.76 18.72 39.57
C GLN A 281 -2.67 17.49 39.67
N SER A 282 -3.87 17.56 39.09
CA SER A 282 -4.80 16.42 39.11
C SER A 282 -4.28 15.20 38.33
N SER A 283 -3.47 15.43 37.30
CA SER A 283 -2.83 14.35 36.53
C SER A 283 -1.80 13.56 37.34
N LYS A 284 -1.07 14.18 38.27
CA LYS A 284 -0.15 13.45 39.17
C LYS A 284 -0.89 12.41 40.01
N THR A 285 -2.02 12.81 40.59
CA THR A 285 -2.88 11.93 41.38
C THR A 285 -3.45 10.81 40.52
N PHE A 286 -3.89 11.11 39.30
CA PHE A 286 -4.39 10.11 38.37
C PHE A 286 -3.34 9.03 38.06
N PHE A 287 -2.14 9.42 37.61
CA PHE A 287 -1.09 8.46 37.25
C PHE A 287 -0.61 7.62 38.45
N SER A 288 -0.66 8.15 39.67
CA SER A 288 -0.36 7.36 40.88
C SER A 288 -1.37 6.22 41.14
N ARG A 289 -2.59 6.34 40.61
CA ARG A 289 -3.68 5.37 40.80
C ARG A 289 -3.70 4.31 39.69
N VAL A 290 -3.27 4.66 38.48
CA VAL A 290 -3.29 3.76 37.31
C VAL A 290 -2.66 2.39 37.60
N PRO A 291 -1.46 2.26 38.21
CA PRO A 291 -0.91 0.94 38.53
C PRO A 291 -1.78 0.13 39.49
N LYS A 292 -2.41 0.79 40.48
CA LYS A 292 -3.31 0.15 41.45
C LYS A 292 -4.61 -0.31 40.79
N ASP A 293 -5.13 0.49 39.87
CA ASP A 293 -6.35 0.16 39.12
C ASP A 293 -6.09 -1.00 38.15
N LEU A 294 -4.93 -1.02 37.48
CA LEU A 294 -4.52 -2.14 36.63
C LEU A 294 -4.35 -3.45 37.42
N GLU A 295 -3.79 -3.39 38.64
CA GLU A 295 -3.66 -4.57 39.50
C GLU A 295 -5.02 -5.06 40.01
N LYS A 296 -5.93 -4.13 40.34
CA LYS A 296 -7.29 -4.43 40.80
C LYS A 296 -8.15 -5.10 39.71
N PHE A 297 -7.98 -4.70 38.45
CA PHE A 297 -8.77 -5.19 37.31
C PHE A 297 -7.99 -6.15 36.41
N LYS A 298 -6.92 -6.78 36.92
CA LYS A 298 -6.01 -7.66 36.16
C LYS A 298 -6.69 -8.79 35.37
N ASP A 299 -7.86 -9.23 35.82
CA ASP A 299 -8.62 -10.35 35.22
C ASP A 299 -9.72 -9.86 34.25
N ASP A 300 -9.89 -8.54 34.08
CA ASP A 300 -10.91 -7.91 33.23
C ASP A 300 -10.25 -7.15 32.08
N ALA A 301 -10.12 -7.83 30.93
CA ALA A 301 -9.41 -7.32 29.75
C ALA A 301 -10.02 -6.03 29.20
N GLU A 302 -11.35 -5.89 29.24
CA GLU A 302 -12.06 -4.71 28.74
C GLU A 302 -11.77 -3.49 29.64
N LYS A 303 -11.82 -3.66 30.96
CA LYS A 303 -11.45 -2.59 31.89
C LYS A 303 -9.98 -2.20 31.80
N ILE A 304 -9.08 -3.16 31.59
CA ILE A 304 -7.65 -2.86 31.37
C ILE A 304 -7.48 -1.99 30.11
N ALA A 305 -8.17 -2.33 29.02
CA ALA A 305 -8.11 -1.56 27.78
C ALA A 305 -8.64 -0.12 27.99
N ASP A 306 -9.76 0.04 28.70
CA ASP A 306 -10.31 1.36 29.04
C ASP A 306 -9.38 2.20 29.93
N ILE A 307 -8.76 1.59 30.96
CA ILE A 307 -7.78 2.27 31.82
C ILE A 307 -6.56 2.73 31.01
N LYS A 308 -6.03 1.86 30.14
CA LYS A 308 -4.89 2.20 29.27
C LYS A 308 -5.24 3.33 28.30
N LYS A 309 -6.42 3.28 27.68
CA LYS A 309 -6.92 4.33 26.79
C LYS A 309 -7.01 5.67 27.52
N LYS A 310 -7.67 5.70 28.68
CA LYS A 310 -7.77 6.91 29.51
C LYS A 310 -6.42 7.45 29.97
N ALA A 311 -5.48 6.56 30.28
CA ALA A 311 -4.12 6.96 30.64
C ALA A 311 -3.38 7.61 29.47
N ALA A 312 -3.46 7.01 28.27
CA ALA A 312 -2.86 7.55 27.05
C ALA A 312 -3.46 8.93 26.67
N ASP A 313 -4.78 9.04 26.66
CA ASP A 313 -5.48 10.31 26.37
C ASP A 313 -5.06 11.42 27.34
N ARG A 314 -4.94 11.06 28.63
CA ARG A 314 -4.56 12.01 29.68
C ARG A 314 -3.08 12.40 29.61
N GLU A 315 -2.22 11.48 29.19
CA GLU A 315 -0.79 11.73 28.99
C GLU A 315 -0.57 12.69 27.81
N LEU A 316 -1.25 12.43 26.68
CA LEU A 316 -1.25 13.33 25.53
C LEU A 316 -1.71 14.74 25.91
N LYS A 317 -2.83 14.84 26.65
CA LYS A 317 -3.32 16.13 27.17
C LYS A 317 -2.33 16.80 28.11
N LEU A 318 -1.67 16.03 29.00
CA LEU A 318 -0.69 16.59 29.93
C LEU A 318 0.51 17.17 29.18
N THR A 319 1.00 16.50 28.15
CA THR A 319 2.08 17.00 27.29
C THR A 319 1.70 18.31 26.62
N LEU A 320 0.51 18.38 26.02
CA LEU A 320 0.02 19.62 25.39
C LEU A 320 -0.17 20.77 26.39
N VAL A 321 -0.70 20.48 27.59
CA VAL A 321 -0.85 21.47 28.67
C VAL A 321 0.51 21.99 29.14
N LYS A 322 1.48 21.10 29.34
CA LYS A 322 2.85 21.46 29.74
C LYS A 322 3.53 22.34 28.71
N ASN A 323 3.41 21.98 27.42
CA ASN A 323 3.90 22.78 26.31
C ASN A 323 3.28 24.18 26.30
N LYS A 324 1.95 24.29 26.50
CA LYS A 324 1.25 25.58 26.58
C LYS A 324 1.69 26.44 27.78
N LEU A 325 2.02 25.81 28.91
CA LEU A 325 2.55 26.49 30.10
C LEU A 325 4.05 26.80 30.03
N GLY A 326 4.77 26.31 29.01
CA GLY A 326 6.24 26.44 28.92
C GLY A 326 7.00 25.63 29.98
N ILE A 327 6.40 24.57 30.50
CA ILE A 327 6.98 23.70 31.53
C ILE A 327 7.45 22.42 30.84
N ASN A 328 8.70 22.38 30.37
CA ASN A 328 9.31 21.16 29.85
C ASN A 328 9.67 20.18 30.99
#